data_AF-A0AAD6KVA2-F1
#
_entry.id   AF-A0AAD6KVA2-F1
#
_cell.length_a   1.000
_cell.length_b   1.000
_cell.length_c   1.000
_cell.angle_alpha   90.00
_cell.angle_beta   90.00
_cell.angle_gamma   90.00
#
_symmetry.space_group_name_H-M   'P 1'
#
loop_
_entity.id
_entity.type
_entity.pdbx_description
1 polymer ?
#
loop_
_entity_poly.entity_id
_entity_poly.type
_entity_poly.pdbx_seq_one_letter_code
_entity_poly.pdbx_strand_id
1 'polypeptide(L)'
;MGNPCYECPLPVAIPPEKPFLESYFVPILEWAPRYTLELFKADLIAGITIASLAVPQGISYASLASLPPIIGLYSSFVPPLVYAMLGSSKDLAVGTVAVASLLISSMLGKEVNPNENAKLYVQLAFTATFFSGVFQAALGFLRLGFIVDFCPMQR
;
A
#
# COMPACT_ATOMS: atom_id res chain seq x y z
N MET A 1 3.20 -47.73 11.17
CA MET A 1 2.12 -46.84 10.70
C MET A 1 2.59 -45.40 10.82
N GLY A 2 3.20 -44.88 9.75
CA GLY A 2 3.65 -43.48 9.65
C GLY A 2 3.14 -42.92 8.33
N ASN A 3 2.46 -41.79 8.39
CA ASN A 3 1.68 -41.18 7.31
C ASN A 3 2.60 -40.58 6.21
N PRO A 4 2.33 -40.78 4.91
CA PRO A 4 3.07 -40.09 3.84
C PRO A 4 2.47 -38.70 3.63
N CYS A 5 3.09 -37.68 4.21
CA CYS A 5 2.82 -36.28 3.85
C CYS A 5 3.86 -35.84 2.81
N TYR A 6 3.41 -34.96 1.89
CA TYR A 6 4.19 -34.04 1.04
C TYR A 6 5.00 -34.58 -0.17
N GLU A 7 4.41 -35.40 -1.05
CA GLU A 7 4.80 -35.27 -2.47
C GLU A 7 4.08 -34.04 -3.04
N CYS A 8 4.85 -33.00 -3.37
CA CYS A 8 4.37 -31.83 -4.08
C CYS A 8 4.77 -31.98 -5.55
N PRO A 9 3.88 -32.43 -6.46
CA PRO A 9 4.17 -32.33 -7.88
C PRO A 9 3.68 -30.96 -8.34
N LEU A 10 4.60 -30.13 -8.82
CA LEU A 10 4.50 -29.41 -10.10
C LEU A 10 5.65 -28.39 -10.21
N PRO A 11 6.42 -28.40 -11.31
CA PRO A 11 7.33 -27.30 -11.58
C PRO A 11 6.49 -26.05 -11.87
N VAL A 12 6.71 -24.99 -11.08
CA VAL A 12 6.21 -23.66 -11.44
C VAL A 12 6.92 -23.27 -12.74
N ALA A 13 6.22 -23.40 -13.86
CA ALA A 13 6.72 -22.98 -15.17
C ALA A 13 6.95 -21.47 -15.11
N ILE A 14 8.21 -21.06 -15.12
CA ILE A 14 8.62 -19.65 -15.19
C ILE A 14 8.29 -19.18 -16.63
N PRO A 15 7.36 -18.22 -16.82
CA PRO A 15 7.04 -17.75 -18.16
C PRO A 15 8.28 -17.07 -18.79
N PRO A 16 8.45 -17.18 -20.13
CA PRO A 16 9.64 -16.67 -20.82
C PRO A 16 9.81 -15.16 -20.64
N GLU A 17 11.04 -14.75 -20.35
CA GLU A 17 11.49 -13.37 -20.21
C GLU A 17 11.16 -12.58 -21.48
N LYS A 18 10.32 -11.55 -21.34
CA LYS A 18 9.96 -10.64 -22.44
C LYS A 18 10.89 -9.43 -22.46
N PRO A 19 11.18 -8.86 -23.65
CA PRO A 19 12.14 -7.78 -23.82
C PRO A 19 11.84 -6.56 -22.92
N PHE A 20 12.91 -6.11 -22.25
CA PHE A 20 12.99 -5.16 -21.13
C PHE A 20 12.36 -3.77 -21.34
N LEU A 21 11.95 -3.39 -22.56
CA LEU A 21 11.68 -1.98 -22.91
C LEU A 21 10.20 -1.60 -23.05
N GLU A 22 9.28 -2.55 -23.29
CA GLU A 22 7.84 -2.24 -23.49
C GLU A 22 7.00 -2.34 -22.20
N SER A 23 7.50 -2.98 -21.14
CA SER A 23 6.73 -3.28 -19.92
C SER A 23 6.79 -2.18 -18.84
N TYR A 24 7.62 -1.14 -19.02
CA TYR A 24 7.94 -0.20 -17.92
C TYR A 24 6.90 0.92 -17.70
N PHE A 25 6.17 1.33 -18.74
CA PHE A 25 5.34 2.56 -18.64
C PHE A 25 3.85 2.33 -18.36
N VAL A 26 3.30 1.16 -18.68
CA VAL A 26 1.89 0.82 -18.42
C VAL A 26 1.71 -0.71 -18.40
N PRO A 27 2.11 -1.39 -17.32
CA PRO A 27 1.90 -2.85 -17.16
C PRO A 27 0.42 -3.23 -17.28
N ILE A 28 -0.51 -2.27 -17.10
CA ILE A 28 -1.95 -2.43 -17.30
C ILE A 28 -2.35 -2.94 -18.70
N LEU A 29 -1.65 -2.50 -19.74
CA LEU A 29 -1.93 -2.90 -21.12
C LEU A 29 -1.47 -4.34 -21.44
N GLU A 30 -0.59 -4.92 -20.62
CA GLU A 30 -0.06 -6.27 -20.86
C GLU A 30 -0.99 -7.38 -20.31
N TRP A 31 -1.73 -7.09 -19.24
CA TRP A 31 -2.65 -8.01 -18.58
C TRP A 31 -4.13 -7.76 -18.90
N ALA A 32 -4.55 -6.52 -19.18
CA ALA A 32 -5.92 -6.20 -19.56
C ALA A 32 -6.47 -7.03 -20.74
N PRO A 33 -5.74 -7.27 -21.85
CA PRO A 33 -6.25 -8.06 -22.97
C PRO A 33 -6.28 -9.58 -22.70
N ARG A 34 -5.65 -10.06 -21.63
CA ARG A 34 -5.69 -11.47 -21.18
C ARG A 34 -6.69 -11.71 -20.04
N TYR A 35 -7.48 -10.70 -19.70
CA TYR A 35 -8.37 -10.72 -18.55
C TYR A 35 -9.70 -11.41 -18.88
N THR A 36 -9.91 -12.59 -18.33
CA THR A 36 -11.13 -13.39 -18.53
C THR A 36 -12.23 -12.99 -17.54
N LEU A 37 -13.50 -13.14 -17.92
CA LEU A 37 -14.65 -12.89 -17.03
C LEU A 37 -14.65 -13.75 -15.74
N GLU A 38 -13.97 -14.90 -15.73
CA GLU A 38 -13.78 -15.70 -14.51
C GLU A 38 -12.84 -15.05 -13.50
N LEU A 39 -11.74 -14.44 -13.98
CA LEU A 39 -10.82 -13.65 -13.15
C LEU A 39 -11.52 -12.42 -12.57
N PHE A 40 -12.37 -11.76 -13.37
CA PHE A 40 -13.19 -10.64 -12.87
C PHE A 40 -14.08 -11.03 -11.69
N LYS A 41 -14.71 -12.21 -11.74
CA LYS A 41 -15.54 -12.69 -10.62
C LYS A 41 -14.71 -12.96 -9.38
N ALA A 42 -13.54 -13.57 -9.54
CA ALA A 42 -12.62 -13.83 -8.43
C ALA A 42 -12.10 -12.51 -7.81
N ASP A 43 -11.67 -11.56 -8.64
CA ASP A 43 -11.17 -10.25 -8.21
C ASP A 43 -12.28 -9.38 -7.60
N LEU A 44 -13.52 -9.50 -8.07
CA LEU A 44 -14.66 -8.80 -7.47
C LEU A 44 -14.93 -9.29 -6.05
N ILE A 45 -14.92 -10.62 -5.83
CA ILE A 45 -15.11 -11.20 -4.50
C ILE A 45 -13.94 -10.79 -3.59
N ALA A 46 -12.69 -10.94 -4.07
CA ALA A 46 -11.50 -10.55 -3.33
C ALA A 46 -11.50 -9.04 -2.99
N GLY A 47 -11.87 -8.19 -3.95
CA GLY A 47 -11.97 -6.75 -3.78
C GLY A 47 -13.02 -6.35 -2.74
N ILE A 48 -14.20 -6.98 -2.75
CA ILE A 48 -15.23 -6.76 -1.71
C ILE A 48 -14.70 -7.18 -0.33
N THR A 49 -14.02 -8.33 -0.23
CA THR A 49 -13.42 -8.78 1.03
C THR A 49 -12.39 -7.78 1.55
N ILE A 50 -11.45 -7.35 0.70
CA ILE A 50 -10.41 -6.38 1.08
C ILE A 50 -11.03 -5.02 1.44
N ALA A 51 -12.01 -4.54 0.67
CA ALA A 51 -12.69 -3.28 0.94
C ALA A 51 -13.43 -3.31 2.28
N SER A 52 -14.11 -4.42 2.59
CA SER A 52 -14.80 -4.61 3.87
C SER A 52 -13.85 -4.53 5.07
N LEU A 53 -12.61 -5.01 4.92
CA LEU A 53 -11.57 -4.93 5.96
C LEU A 53 -10.90 -3.54 6.00
N ALA A 54 -10.67 -2.92 4.85
CA ALA A 54 -9.96 -1.65 4.72
C ALA A 54 -10.74 -0.46 5.32
N VAL A 55 -12.07 -0.46 5.21
CA VAL A 55 -12.93 0.61 5.75
C VAL A 55 -12.79 0.77 7.27
N PRO A 56 -13.04 -0.27 8.11
CA PRO A 56 -12.87 -0.15 9.55
C PRO A 56 -11.40 0.04 9.95
N GLN A 57 -10.46 -0.55 9.22
CA GLN A 57 -9.02 -0.38 9.47
C GLN A 57 -8.58 1.07 9.29
N GLY A 58 -8.96 1.72 8.19
CA GLY A 58 -8.61 3.13 7.92
C GLY A 58 -9.22 4.10 8.94
N ILE A 59 -10.47 3.85 9.36
CA ILE A 59 -11.16 4.64 10.40
C ILE A 59 -10.44 4.52 11.75
N SER A 60 -10.07 3.29 12.14
CA SER A 60 -9.34 3.02 13.37
C SER A 60 -7.97 3.70 13.37
N TYR A 61 -7.24 3.61 12.26
CA TYR A 61 -5.90 4.18 12.14
C TYR A 61 -5.90 5.71 12.12
N ALA A 62 -6.87 6.35 11.46
CA ALA A 62 -7.04 7.81 11.58
C ALA A 62 -7.32 8.25 13.02
N SER A 63 -8.12 7.47 13.75
CA SER A 63 -8.39 7.73 15.17
C SER A 63 -7.13 7.61 16.03
N LEU A 64 -6.26 6.62 15.74
CA LEU A 64 -4.94 6.50 16.37
C LEU A 64 -4.02 7.69 16.07
N ALA A 65 -4.12 8.26 14.86
CA ALA A 65 -3.41 9.47 14.46
C ALA A 65 -4.01 10.77 15.04
N SER A 66 -5.04 10.68 15.89
CA SER A 66 -5.81 11.85 16.37
C SER A 66 -6.36 12.73 15.24
N LEU A 67 -6.64 12.13 14.08
CA LEU A 67 -7.20 12.77 12.90
C LEU A 67 -8.68 12.42 12.72
N PRO A 68 -9.47 13.27 12.05
CA PRO A 68 -10.83 12.94 11.65
C PRO A 68 -10.88 11.62 10.84
N PRO A 69 -11.76 10.66 11.20
CA PRO A 69 -11.87 9.35 10.52
C PRO A 69 -12.02 9.41 9.01
N ILE A 70 -12.68 10.45 8.50
CA ILE A 70 -12.88 10.68 7.07
C ILE A 70 -11.55 10.79 6.30
N ILE A 71 -10.50 11.33 6.93
CA ILE A 71 -9.16 11.45 6.32
C ILE A 71 -8.52 10.06 6.17
N GLY A 72 -8.72 9.16 7.14
CA GLY A 72 -8.27 7.77 7.04
C GLY A 72 -8.93 7.01 5.91
N LEU A 73 -10.22 7.26 5.67
CA LEU A 73 -10.96 6.67 4.56
C LEU A 73 -10.42 7.15 3.20
N TYR A 74 -10.19 8.47 3.05
CA TYR A 74 -9.56 9.01 1.84
C TYR A 74 -8.16 8.44 1.62
N SER A 75 -7.36 8.33 2.67
CA SER A 75 -6.00 7.76 2.60
C SER A 75 -5.98 6.24 2.36
N SER A 76 -7.09 5.53 2.57
CA SER A 76 -7.18 4.08 2.31
C SER A 76 -7.70 3.76 0.92
N PHE A 77 -8.41 4.70 0.27
CA PHE A 77 -9.00 4.50 -1.05
C PHE A 77 -8.17 5.10 -2.18
N VAL A 78 -7.67 6.33 -2.01
CA VAL A 78 -6.99 7.07 -3.09
C VAL A 78 -5.64 6.44 -3.44
N PRO A 79 -4.74 6.10 -2.49
CA PRO A 79 -3.44 5.51 -2.84
C PRO A 79 -3.52 4.18 -3.59
N PRO A 80 -4.33 3.17 -3.20
CA PRO A 80 -4.43 1.94 -3.99
C PRO A 80 -5.06 2.16 -5.37
N LEU A 81 -5.97 3.14 -5.54
CA LEU A 81 -6.49 3.49 -6.86
C LEU A 81 -5.40 4.07 -7.77
N VAL A 82 -4.59 4.99 -7.24
CA VAL A 82 -3.44 5.58 -7.96
C VAL A 82 -2.40 4.50 -8.26
N TYR A 83 -2.12 3.62 -7.30
CA TYR A 83 -1.20 2.50 -7.45
C TYR A 83 -1.71 1.45 -8.44
N ALA A 84 -3.02 1.21 -8.55
CA ALA A 84 -3.57 0.30 -9.56
C ALA A 84 -3.33 0.82 -10.99
N MET A 85 -3.26 2.14 -11.19
CA MET A 85 -2.98 2.75 -12.50
C MET A 85 -1.49 2.83 -12.82
N LEU A 86 -0.65 3.13 -11.83
CA LEU A 86 0.79 3.41 -12.01
C LEU A 86 1.72 2.29 -11.52
N GLY A 87 1.17 1.29 -10.83
CA GLY A 87 1.93 0.28 -10.09
C GLY A 87 2.53 -0.78 -10.99
N SER A 88 3.78 -1.13 -10.71
CA SER A 88 4.50 -2.20 -11.40
C SER A 88 4.09 -3.60 -10.93
N SER A 89 3.58 -3.74 -9.70
CA SER A 89 3.23 -5.03 -9.09
C SER A 89 1.74 -5.15 -8.84
N LYS A 90 1.16 -6.27 -9.26
CA LYS A 90 -0.30 -6.55 -9.22
C LYS A 90 -0.81 -6.89 -7.83
N ASP A 91 0.07 -7.41 -6.97
CA ASP A 91 -0.30 -7.94 -5.65
C ASP A 91 0.00 -6.99 -4.48
N LEU A 92 0.59 -5.81 -4.75
CA LEU A 92 0.95 -4.87 -3.69
C LEU A 92 -0.27 -4.03 -3.28
N ALA A 93 -0.77 -4.28 -2.07
CA ALA A 93 -1.79 -3.45 -1.46
C ALA A 93 -1.14 -2.27 -0.71
N VAL A 94 -1.45 -1.06 -1.16
CA VAL A 94 -1.04 0.19 -0.51
C VAL A 94 -2.23 0.76 0.27
N GLY A 95 -2.01 1.19 1.52
CA GLY A 95 -3.07 1.75 2.35
C GLY A 95 -2.56 2.36 3.65
N THR A 96 -3.47 2.71 4.54
CA THR A 96 -3.12 3.25 5.87
C THR A 96 -2.51 2.18 6.75
N VAL A 97 -1.46 2.53 7.50
CA VAL A 97 -0.73 1.63 8.40
C VAL A 97 -0.76 2.16 9.83
N ALA A 98 -0.90 1.27 10.80
CA ALA A 98 -0.92 1.62 12.23
C ALA A 98 0.35 2.35 12.69
N VAL A 99 1.53 1.87 12.26
CA VAL A 99 2.83 2.44 12.63
C VAL A 99 2.93 3.91 12.20
N ALA A 100 2.57 4.22 10.95
CA ALA A 100 2.57 5.59 10.44
C ALA A 100 1.60 6.49 11.22
N SER A 101 0.44 5.96 11.61
CA SER A 101 -0.57 6.69 12.39
C SER A 101 -0.06 7.06 13.78
N LEU A 102 0.60 6.12 14.46
CA LEU A 102 1.22 6.35 15.76
C LEU A 102 2.38 7.35 15.68
N LEU A 103 3.20 7.27 14.62
CA LEU A 103 4.28 8.22 14.41
C LEU A 103 3.76 9.65 14.20
N ILE A 104 2.73 9.83 13.37
CA ILE A 104 2.09 11.14 13.17
C ILE A 104 1.54 11.65 14.50
N SER A 105 0.80 10.82 15.25
CA SER A 105 0.27 11.18 16.57
C SER A 105 1.38 11.62 17.54
N SER A 106 2.48 10.86 17.61
CA SER A 106 3.60 11.12 18.51
C SER A 106 4.40 12.38 18.14
N MET A 107 4.53 12.69 16.84
CA MET A 107 5.26 13.88 16.37
C MET A 107 4.40 15.13 16.47
N LEU A 108 3.18 15.10 15.94
CA LEU A 108 2.29 16.27 15.95
C LEU A 108 1.70 16.54 17.32
N GLY A 109 1.45 15.52 18.12
CA GLY A 109 0.91 15.66 19.49
C GLY A 109 1.88 16.37 20.46
N LYS A 110 3.17 16.48 20.11
CA LYS A 110 4.15 17.30 20.86
C LYS A 110 4.06 18.78 20.52
N GLU A 111 3.68 19.11 19.28
CA GLU A 111 3.67 20.48 18.76
C GLU A 111 2.31 21.15 18.96
N VAL A 112 1.21 20.43 18.74
CA VAL A 112 -0.15 20.98 18.78
C VAL A 112 -1.08 20.03 19.49
N ASN A 113 -1.82 20.54 20.48
CA ASN A 113 -2.88 19.77 21.12
C ASN A 113 -4.09 19.66 20.16
N PRO A 114 -4.55 18.45 19.80
CA PRO A 114 -5.65 18.26 18.87
C PRO A 114 -6.97 18.89 19.33
N ASN A 115 -7.14 19.11 20.64
CA ASN A 115 -8.35 19.71 21.21
C ASN A 115 -8.39 21.24 21.12
N GLU A 116 -7.24 21.91 21.07
CA GLU A 116 -7.17 23.37 21.02
C GLU A 116 -7.32 23.89 19.59
N ASN A 117 -6.68 23.23 18.62
CA ASN A 117 -6.64 23.70 17.23
C ASN A 117 -6.67 22.54 16.22
N ALA A 118 -7.82 21.87 16.10
CA ALA A 118 -8.01 20.75 15.18
C ALA A 118 -7.66 21.09 13.71
N LYS A 119 -7.95 22.32 13.26
CA LYS A 119 -7.62 22.78 11.89
C LYS A 119 -6.12 22.88 11.66
N LEU A 120 -5.37 23.40 12.64
CA LEU A 120 -3.92 23.52 12.55
C LEU A 120 -3.26 22.13 12.55
N TYR A 121 -3.75 21.22 13.39
CA TYR A 121 -3.28 19.84 13.46
C TYR A 121 -3.36 19.14 12.10
N VAL A 122 -4.52 19.22 11.43
CA VAL A 122 -4.75 18.64 10.11
C VAL A 122 -3.83 19.28 9.05
N GLN A 123 -3.66 20.60 9.08
CA GLN A 123 -2.77 21.30 8.16
C GLN A 123 -1.31 20.86 8.33
N LEU A 124 -0.85 20.69 9.58
CA LEU A 124 0.50 20.22 9.89
C LEU A 124 0.71 18.78 9.37
N ALA A 125 -0.29 17.91 9.55
CA ALA A 125 -0.27 16.54 9.05
C ALA A 125 -0.15 16.49 7.52
N PHE A 126 -0.90 17.33 6.81
CA PHE A 126 -0.80 17.43 5.35
C PHE A 126 0.56 17.93 4.89
N THR A 127 1.11 18.97 5.53
CA THR A 127 2.45 19.47 5.17
C THR A 127 3.54 18.44 5.42
N ALA A 128 3.50 17.74 6.58
CA ALA A 128 4.46 16.69 6.90
C ALA A 128 4.36 15.51 5.91
N THR A 129 3.14 15.10 5.56
CA THR A 129 2.90 14.03 4.58
C THR A 129 3.39 14.44 3.18
N PHE A 130 3.17 15.70 2.79
CA PHE A 130 3.65 16.23 1.52
C PHE A 130 5.19 16.20 1.44
N PHE A 131 5.88 16.69 2.47
CA PHE A 131 7.35 16.63 2.52
C PHE A 131 7.87 15.18 2.54
N SER A 132 7.20 14.29 3.28
CA SER A 132 7.52 12.86 3.27
C SER A 132 7.39 12.26 1.86
N GLY A 133 6.34 12.60 1.11
CA GLY A 133 6.15 12.16 -0.27
C GLY A 133 7.21 12.70 -1.23
N VAL A 134 7.59 13.98 -1.11
CA VAL A 134 8.69 14.57 -1.90
C VAL A 134 10.01 13.88 -1.58
N PHE A 135 10.28 13.62 -0.30
CA PHE A 135 11.48 12.91 0.13
C PHE A 135 11.50 11.47 -0.40
N GLN A 136 10.37 10.76 -0.34
CA GLN A 136 10.22 9.42 -0.90
C GLN A 136 10.41 9.41 -2.42
N ALA A 137 9.89 10.41 -3.13
CA ALA A 137 10.10 10.56 -4.57
C ALA A 137 11.58 10.83 -4.91
N ALA A 138 12.26 11.67 -4.12
CA ALA A 138 13.69 11.93 -4.28
C ALA A 138 14.54 10.68 -4.05
N LEU A 139 14.25 9.90 -3.00
CA LEU A 139 14.91 8.61 -2.75
C LEU A 139 14.66 7.60 -3.87
N GLY A 140 13.44 7.57 -4.41
CA GLY A 140 13.08 6.76 -5.57
C GLY A 140 13.88 7.14 -6.82
N PHE A 141 14.03 8.45 -7.09
CA PHE A 141 14.82 8.97 -8.19
C PHE A 141 16.32 8.62 -8.05
N LEU A 142 16.85 8.70 -6.83
CA LEU A 142 18.24 8.30 -6.52
C LEU A 142 18.45 6.77 -6.49
N ARG A 143 17.39 5.97 -6.73
CA ARG A 143 17.39 4.49 -6.67
C ARG A 143 17.99 3.92 -5.38
N LEU A 144 17.78 4.60 -4.25
CA LEU A 144 18.29 4.17 -2.94
C LEU A 144 17.52 2.99 -2.31
N GLY A 145 16.57 2.40 -3.05
CA GLY A 145 15.81 1.21 -2.61
C GLY A 145 16.70 0.02 -2.24
N PHE A 146 17.88 -0.11 -2.86
CA PHE A 146 18.86 -1.16 -2.55
C PHE A 146 19.28 -1.15 -1.07
N ILE A 147 19.26 0.00 -0.38
CA ILE A 147 19.63 0.08 1.05
C ILE A 147 18.57 -0.56 1.94
N VAL A 148 17.29 -0.49 1.55
CA VAL A 148 16.17 -1.05 2.33
C VAL A 148 16.22 -2.58 2.32
N ASP A 149 16.71 -3.18 1.24
CA ASP A 149 16.90 -4.63 1.12
C ASP A 149 17.91 -5.20 2.13
N PHE A 150 18.79 -4.36 2.69
CA PHE A 150 19.76 -4.76 3.72
C PHE A 150 19.24 -4.68 5.14
N CYS A 151 17.99 -4.23 5.37
CA CYS A 151 17.44 -4.20 6.72
C CYS A 151 17.25 -5.65 7.21
N PRO A 152 18.02 -6.11 8.22
CA PRO A 152 17.79 -7.43 8.77
C PRO A 152 16.43 -7.41 9.46
N MET A 153 15.45 -8.10 8.86
CA MET A 153 14.21 -8.44 9.54
C MET A 153 14.56 -9.51 10.57
N GLN A 154 15.11 -9.08 11.70
CA GLN A 154 15.40 -9.94 12.85
C GLN A 154 14.06 -10.47 13.36
N ARG A 155 13.76 -11.74 13.07
CA ARG A 155 12.78 -12.50 13.84
C ARG A 155 13.37 -12.88 15.19
#